data_AF-A0A1Q9YC74-F1
#
_entry.id   AF-A0A1Q9YC74-F1
#
_cell.length_a   1.000
_cell.length_b   1.000
_cell.length_c   1.000
_cell.angle_alpha   90.00
_cell.angle_beta   90.00
_cell.angle_gamma   90.00
#
_symmetry.space_group_name_H-M   'P 1'
#
loop_
_entity.id
_entity.type
_entity.pdbx_description
1 polymer ?
#
loop_
_entity_poly.entity_id
_entity_poly.type
_entity_poly.pdbx_seq_one_letter_code
_entity_poly.pdbx_strand_id
1 'polypeptide(L)'
;MYFQVCWTFLISSELFTYRGFFKSYIGWIKNDQENIDNILVDSTGLPNSIHFPLTAVSNHNGKISNEIRLIYVTQEETGIPIYLRYVCGSIPDVLTIPATIKELKEMSVPIKEVLLDAGYYSEKNVIRLYTENVKFVCRVKENLRLFKELVSIHRKEIENQDNLVKFGKRLVFIKARAVNLAPNCPGYAYICLDLARRASESMNMLNHLDPDSGTSDELFEKLASEGTMDKLPYRCL
;
A
#
# COMPACT_ATOMS: atom_id res chain seq x y z
N MET A 1 39.50 -0.07 -15.56
CA MET A 1 39.78 -0.46 -14.15
C MET A 1 39.68 0.71 -13.16
N TYR A 2 40.12 1.93 -13.49
CA TYR A 2 40.02 3.10 -12.59
C TYR A 2 38.59 3.64 -12.36
N PHE A 3 37.70 3.56 -13.36
CA PHE A 3 36.31 4.01 -13.22
C PHE A 3 35.51 3.16 -12.21
N GLN A 4 35.75 1.86 -12.12
CA GLN A 4 34.98 0.98 -11.23
C GLN A 4 35.32 1.17 -9.75
N VAL A 5 36.57 1.57 -9.46
CA VAL A 5 37.04 1.83 -8.09
C VAL A 5 36.49 3.17 -7.57
N CYS A 6 36.45 4.21 -8.41
CA CYS A 6 35.89 5.51 -8.03
C CYS A 6 34.39 5.46 -7.71
N TRP A 7 33.61 4.68 -8.49
CA TRP A 7 32.17 4.51 -8.28
C TRP A 7 31.84 3.70 -7.02
N THR A 8 32.63 2.67 -6.71
CA THR A 8 32.44 1.91 -5.46
C THR A 8 32.79 2.75 -4.22
N PHE A 9 33.75 3.67 -4.35
CA PHE A 9 34.17 4.56 -3.26
C PHE A 9 33.18 5.72 -3.01
N LEU A 10 32.58 6.29 -4.06
CA LEU A 10 31.53 7.33 -3.95
C LEU A 10 30.23 6.77 -3.37
N ILE A 11 29.79 5.60 -3.84
CA ILE A 11 28.60 4.94 -3.30
C ILE A 11 28.82 4.53 -1.83
N SER A 12 30.03 4.10 -1.45
CA SER A 12 30.30 3.69 -0.06
C SER A 12 30.40 4.88 0.91
N SER A 13 30.95 6.02 0.49
CA SER A 13 31.03 7.23 1.31
C SER A 13 29.66 7.92 1.46
N GLU A 14 28.85 7.92 0.41
CA GLU A 14 27.45 8.37 0.46
C GLU A 14 26.60 7.46 1.36
N LEU A 15 26.74 6.13 1.25
CA LEU A 15 26.06 5.17 2.12
C LEU A 15 26.43 5.36 3.59
N PHE A 16 27.70 5.67 3.90
CA PHE A 16 28.14 5.95 5.26
C PHE A 16 27.52 7.24 5.79
N THR A 17 27.52 8.31 4.98
CA THR A 17 26.91 9.60 5.32
C THR A 17 25.40 9.47 5.53
N TYR A 18 24.74 8.75 4.64
CA TYR A 18 23.31 8.44 4.69
C TYR A 18 22.93 7.67 5.97
N ARG A 19 23.66 6.59 6.26
CA ARG A 19 23.48 5.81 7.49
C ARG A 19 23.77 6.64 8.74
N GLY A 20 24.80 7.47 8.70
CA GLY A 20 25.15 8.40 9.78
C GLY A 20 24.04 9.42 10.05
N PHE A 21 23.47 10.00 8.98
CA PHE A 21 22.33 10.90 9.06
C PHE A 21 21.14 10.20 9.71
N PHE A 22 20.67 9.08 9.15
CA PHE A 22 19.49 8.40 9.68
C PHE A 22 19.69 7.88 11.10
N LYS A 23 20.89 7.42 11.45
CA LYS A 23 21.20 7.02 12.84
C LYS A 23 21.03 8.21 13.81
N SER A 24 21.54 9.38 13.43
CA SER A 24 21.45 10.60 14.26
C SER A 24 20.01 11.11 14.31
N TYR A 25 19.33 11.12 13.17
CA TYR A 25 17.96 11.57 13.00
C TYR A 25 16.95 10.70 13.75
N ILE A 26 17.08 9.38 13.69
CA ILE A 26 16.26 8.46 14.49
C ILE A 26 16.53 8.65 15.99
N GLY A 27 17.79 8.92 16.37
CA GLY A 27 18.13 9.28 17.75
C GLY A 27 17.38 10.53 18.22
N TRP A 28 17.28 11.55 17.37
CA TRP A 28 16.51 12.76 17.65
C TRP A 28 15.00 12.48 17.71
N ILE A 29 14.44 11.80 16.71
CA ILE A 29 13.01 11.45 16.65
C ILE A 29 12.57 10.72 17.92
N LYS A 30 13.36 9.74 18.38
CA LYS A 30 13.05 8.95 19.59
C LYS A 30 12.99 9.77 20.87
N ASN A 31 13.72 10.87 20.93
CA ASN A 31 13.78 11.72 22.12
C ASN A 31 12.68 12.79 22.12
N ASP A 32 12.18 13.16 20.93
CA ASP A 32 11.28 14.30 20.73
C ASP A 32 9.83 13.88 20.46
N GLN A 33 9.61 12.68 19.91
CA GLN A 33 8.31 12.18 19.49
C GLN A 33 7.86 11.00 20.35
N GLU A 34 6.64 11.08 20.88
CA GLU A 34 5.97 9.91 21.47
C GLU A 34 5.48 8.97 20.35
N ASN A 35 5.56 7.65 20.57
CA ASN A 35 4.96 6.61 19.71
C ASN A 35 5.37 6.66 18.21
N ILE A 36 6.65 6.43 17.96
CA ILE A 36 7.21 6.32 16.60
C ILE A 36 7.04 4.92 15.97
N ASP A 37 6.30 4.05 16.65
CA ASP A 37 6.17 2.62 16.33
C ASP A 37 5.01 2.30 15.40
N ASN A 38 4.13 3.27 15.15
CA ASN A 38 3.09 3.20 14.12
C ASN A 38 3.59 3.87 12.83
N ILE A 39 3.67 3.09 11.76
CA ILE A 39 4.31 3.52 10.52
C ILE A 39 3.41 3.37 9.30
N LEU A 40 3.58 4.27 8.34
CA LEU A 40 3.04 4.18 6.98
C LEU A 40 4.19 3.81 6.04
N VAL A 41 4.01 2.79 5.22
CA VAL A 41 4.97 2.42 4.17
C VAL A 41 4.32 2.57 2.82
N ASP A 42 4.96 3.37 1.97
CA ASP A 42 4.53 3.56 0.59
C ASP A 42 5.75 3.81 -0.31
N SER A 43 5.54 3.76 -1.62
CA SER A 43 6.62 3.88 -2.58
C SER A 43 6.20 4.65 -3.81
N THR A 44 7.16 5.36 -4.40
CA THR A 44 6.96 6.14 -5.60
C THR A 44 8.04 5.82 -6.63
N GLY A 45 7.64 5.68 -7.87
CA GLY A 45 8.56 5.74 -9.00
C GLY A 45 9.06 7.17 -9.18
N LEU A 46 10.37 7.36 -9.22
CA LEU A 46 11.01 8.63 -9.53
C LEU A 46 11.61 8.52 -10.94
N PRO A 47 11.05 9.23 -11.93
CA PRO A 47 11.59 9.26 -13.28
C PRO A 47 13.07 9.64 -13.25
N ASN A 48 13.90 8.89 -13.96
CA ASN A 48 15.32 9.16 -14.02
C ASN A 48 15.87 9.01 -15.44
N SER A 49 16.51 10.07 -15.93
CA SER A 49 17.06 10.15 -17.29
C SER A 49 18.59 10.18 -17.32
N ILE A 50 19.25 10.15 -16.15
CA ILE A 50 20.71 10.01 -16.07
C ILE A 50 21.11 8.54 -15.96
N HIS A 51 22.33 8.23 -16.38
CA HIS A 51 22.89 6.89 -16.23
C HIS A 51 23.14 6.57 -14.75
N PHE A 52 22.18 5.94 -14.10
CA PHE A 52 22.24 5.53 -12.69
C PHE A 52 22.00 4.02 -12.57
N PRO A 53 22.81 3.27 -11.79
CA PRO A 53 22.76 1.79 -11.78
C PRO A 53 21.42 1.16 -11.37
N LEU A 54 20.59 1.89 -10.63
CA LEU A 54 19.28 1.40 -10.16
C LEU A 54 18.11 1.90 -11.01
N THR A 55 18.39 2.68 -12.05
CA THR A 55 17.37 3.10 -13.00
C THR A 55 17.02 1.92 -13.88
N ALA A 56 15.74 1.57 -13.87
CA ALA A 56 15.23 0.46 -14.65
C ALA A 56 13.86 0.79 -15.22
N VAL A 57 13.54 0.09 -16.31
CA VAL A 57 12.22 0.14 -16.92
C VAL A 57 11.23 -0.50 -15.94
N SER A 58 10.21 0.27 -15.61
CA SER A 58 9.09 -0.08 -14.76
C SER A 58 7.81 0.02 -15.57
N ASN A 59 6.85 -0.87 -15.29
CA ASN A 59 5.51 -0.78 -15.80
C ASN A 59 4.57 -0.66 -14.62
N HIS A 60 3.97 0.51 -14.47
CA HIS A 60 2.99 0.78 -13.43
C HIS A 60 1.65 1.08 -14.08
N ASN A 61 0.70 0.13 -13.98
CA ASN A 61 -0.65 0.23 -14.53
C ASN A 61 -0.68 0.63 -16.03
N GLY A 62 0.21 0.06 -16.83
CA GLY A 62 0.29 0.31 -18.28
C GLY A 62 1.13 1.52 -18.67
N LYS A 63 1.58 2.32 -17.70
CA LYS A 63 2.54 3.41 -17.94
C LYS A 63 3.95 2.87 -17.81
N ILE A 64 4.69 2.92 -18.91
CA ILE A 64 6.12 2.57 -18.94
C ILE A 64 6.93 3.81 -18.57
N SER A 65 7.80 3.66 -17.57
CA SER A 65 8.73 4.70 -17.12
C SER A 65 10.11 4.10 -16.91
N ASN A 66 11.15 4.92 -17.13
CA ASN A 66 12.50 4.61 -16.67
C ASN A 66 12.71 5.33 -15.34
N GLU A 67 12.80 4.58 -14.26
CA GLU A 67 12.69 5.14 -12.92
C GLU A 67 13.60 4.44 -11.91
N ILE A 68 13.86 5.13 -10.81
CA ILE A 68 14.26 4.51 -9.54
C ILE A 68 13.03 4.41 -8.66
N ARG A 69 12.94 3.40 -7.79
CA ARG A 69 11.82 3.29 -6.86
C ARG A 69 12.24 3.79 -5.49
N LEU A 70 11.53 4.77 -4.98
CA LEU A 70 11.75 5.33 -3.65
C LEU A 70 10.74 4.73 -2.69
N ILE A 71 11.22 4.08 -1.64
CA ILE A 71 10.42 3.58 -0.52
C ILE A 71 10.56 4.58 0.61
N TYR A 72 9.44 5.00 1.18
CA TYR A 72 9.41 5.89 2.34
C TYR A 72 8.61 5.25 3.46
N VAL A 73 9.12 5.44 4.67
CA VAL A 73 8.49 5.08 5.93
C VAL A 73 8.27 6.36 6.69
N THR A 74 7.03 6.65 7.05
CA THR A 74 6.65 7.83 7.82
C THR A 74 5.93 7.40 9.09
N GLN A 75 5.99 8.22 10.14
CA GLN A 75 5.17 8.02 11.32
C GLN A 75 3.71 8.33 10.98
N GLU A 76 2.78 7.48 11.42
CA GLU A 76 1.38 7.51 11.00
C GLU A 76 0.65 8.84 11.30
N GLU A 77 0.84 9.39 12.49
CA GLU A 77 0.03 10.51 13.01
C GLU A 77 0.62 11.88 12.65
N THR A 78 1.93 12.03 12.77
CA THR A 78 2.71 13.25 12.58
C THR A 78 3.15 13.44 11.13
N GLY A 79 3.20 12.35 10.35
CA GLY A 79 3.72 12.35 8.99
C GLY A 79 5.25 12.53 8.91
N ILE A 80 5.96 12.52 10.04
CA ILE A 80 7.41 12.68 10.07
C ILE A 80 8.07 11.51 9.32
N PRO A 81 8.95 11.76 8.34
CA PRO A 81 9.71 10.70 7.69
C PRO A 81 10.61 10.00 8.73
N ILE A 82 10.58 8.68 8.79
CA ILE A 82 11.46 7.89 9.67
C ILE A 82 12.60 7.31 8.85
N TYR A 83 12.27 6.77 7.67
CA TYR A 83 13.23 6.06 6.84
C TYR A 83 12.91 6.26 5.36
N LEU A 84 13.96 6.24 4.56
CA LEU A 84 13.91 6.32 3.12
C LEU A 84 14.84 5.24 2.56
N ARG A 85 14.52 4.71 1.38
CA ARG A 85 15.46 3.87 0.62
C ARG A 85 15.09 3.91 -0.85
N TYR A 86 16.07 4.14 -1.70
CA TYR A 86 15.91 3.92 -3.13
C TYR A 86 16.29 2.49 -3.51
N VAL A 87 15.51 1.88 -4.39
CA VAL A 87 15.73 0.54 -4.94
C VAL A 87 15.59 0.58 -6.46
N CYS A 88 15.95 -0.51 -7.13
CA CYS A 88 15.80 -0.63 -8.57
C CYS A 88 14.34 -0.41 -8.99
N GLY A 89 14.11 0.41 -10.03
CA GLY A 89 12.75 0.76 -10.49
C GLY A 89 11.85 -0.44 -10.81
N SER A 90 12.46 -1.53 -11.27
CA SER A 90 11.78 -2.78 -11.63
C SER A 90 11.37 -3.64 -10.43
N ILE A 91 11.76 -3.30 -9.20
CA ILE A 91 11.41 -4.09 -8.01
C ILE A 91 9.94 -3.84 -7.64
N PRO A 92 9.09 -4.88 -7.59
CA PRO A 92 7.71 -4.74 -7.15
C PRO A 92 7.59 -4.45 -5.66
N ASP A 93 6.59 -3.66 -5.29
CA ASP A 93 6.32 -3.23 -3.90
C ASP A 93 6.24 -4.39 -2.92
N VAL A 94 5.58 -5.48 -3.33
CA VAL A 94 5.44 -6.70 -2.53
C VAL A 94 6.78 -7.28 -2.06
N LEU A 95 7.87 -7.07 -2.79
CA LEU A 95 9.20 -7.59 -2.42
C LEU A 95 9.97 -6.67 -1.47
N THR A 96 9.49 -5.45 -1.25
CA THR A 96 10.21 -4.43 -0.49
C THR A 96 10.02 -4.55 1.03
N ILE A 97 8.83 -4.99 1.47
CA ILE A 97 8.45 -5.06 2.89
C ILE A 97 9.43 -5.86 3.75
N PRO A 98 9.86 -7.09 3.36
CA PRO A 98 10.78 -7.86 4.19
C PRO A 98 12.09 -7.13 4.46
N ALA A 99 12.61 -6.43 3.46
CA ALA A 99 13.85 -5.68 3.58
C ALA A 99 13.63 -4.38 4.38
N THR A 100 12.50 -3.70 4.20
CA THR A 100 12.14 -2.49 4.96
C THR A 100 12.05 -2.79 6.46
N ILE A 101 11.33 -3.84 6.85
CA ILE A 101 11.19 -4.19 8.27
C ILE A 101 12.54 -4.59 8.87
N LYS A 102 13.36 -5.35 8.14
CA LYS A 102 14.70 -5.74 8.59
C LYS A 102 15.57 -4.52 8.88
N GLU A 103 15.61 -3.55 7.97
CA GLU A 103 16.43 -2.34 8.12
C GLU A 103 15.95 -1.45 9.26
N LEU A 104 14.65 -1.25 9.40
CA LEU A 104 14.08 -0.51 10.53
C LEU A 104 14.47 -1.13 11.88
N LYS A 105 14.45 -2.47 11.98
CA LYS A 105 14.92 -3.20 13.17
C LYS A 105 16.42 -3.01 13.42
N GLU A 106 17.24 -3.07 12.39
CA GLU A 106 18.68 -2.80 12.50
C GLU A 106 18.96 -1.37 12.99
N MET A 107 18.09 -0.42 12.65
CA MET A 107 18.13 0.97 13.10
C MET A 107 17.45 1.17 14.47
N SER A 108 17.03 0.07 15.10
CA SER A 108 16.32 0.04 16.38
C SER A 108 15.02 0.84 16.38
N VAL A 109 14.38 1.03 15.23
CA VAL A 109 13.04 1.63 15.16
C VAL A 109 12.03 0.57 15.59
N PRO A 110 11.26 0.77 16.67
CA PRO A 110 10.19 -0.14 17.04
C PRO A 110 9.12 -0.12 15.94
N ILE A 111 8.53 -1.27 15.63
CA ILE A 111 7.41 -1.37 14.68
C ILE A 111 6.31 -2.16 15.37
N LYS A 112 5.25 -1.45 15.72
CA LYS A 112 4.07 -2.00 16.38
C LYS A 112 2.93 -2.16 15.39
N GLU A 113 2.69 -1.15 14.57
CA GLU A 113 1.64 -1.14 13.56
C GLU A 113 2.17 -0.61 12.22
N VAL A 114 1.74 -1.23 11.12
CA VAL A 114 2.07 -0.77 9.77
C VAL A 114 0.84 -0.64 8.89
N LEU A 115 0.67 0.54 8.29
CA LEU A 115 -0.32 0.81 7.26
C LEU A 115 0.32 0.64 5.88
N LEU A 116 -0.31 -0.19 5.05
CA LEU A 116 0.20 -0.65 3.77
C LEU A 116 -0.82 -0.50 2.64
N ASP A 117 -0.37 -0.08 1.47
CA ASP A 117 -1.17 -0.16 0.26
C ASP A 117 -1.35 -1.61 -0.24
N ALA A 118 -2.34 -1.81 -1.11
CA ALA A 118 -2.65 -3.08 -1.76
C ALA A 118 -1.46 -3.66 -2.52
N GLY A 119 -0.58 -2.83 -3.08
CA GLY A 119 0.64 -3.26 -3.76
C GLY A 119 1.49 -4.21 -2.92
N TYR A 120 1.53 -3.98 -1.60
CA TYR A 120 2.32 -4.72 -0.63
C TYR A 120 1.70 -6.04 -0.17
N TYR A 121 0.40 -6.29 -0.47
CA TYR A 121 -0.26 -7.51 -0.04
C TYR A 121 0.32 -8.74 -0.74
N SER A 122 0.78 -9.70 0.06
CA SER A 122 0.99 -11.10 -0.32
C SER A 122 0.88 -12.00 0.90
N GLU A 123 0.56 -13.28 0.67
CA GLU A 123 0.53 -14.29 1.73
C GLU A 123 1.86 -14.33 2.50
N LYS A 124 2.99 -14.24 1.79
CA LYS A 124 4.33 -14.22 2.40
C LYS A 124 4.53 -13.00 3.31
N ASN A 125 4.09 -11.82 2.88
CA ASN A 125 4.21 -10.60 3.70
C ASN A 125 3.28 -10.65 4.91
N VAL A 126 2.06 -11.18 4.75
CA VAL A 126 1.12 -11.39 5.86
C VAL A 126 1.74 -12.32 6.90
N ILE A 127 2.19 -13.52 6.50
CA ILE A 127 2.82 -14.49 7.42
C ILE A 127 4.03 -13.86 8.13
N ARG A 128 4.81 -13.06 7.40
CA ARG A 128 5.97 -12.36 7.96
C ARG A 128 5.56 -11.37 9.05
N LEU A 129 4.58 -10.51 8.79
CA LEU A 129 4.10 -9.51 9.74
C LEU A 129 3.55 -10.18 11.02
N TYR A 130 2.80 -11.29 10.87
CA TYR A 130 2.35 -12.11 12.00
C TYR A 130 3.51 -12.69 12.81
N THR A 131 4.48 -13.31 12.13
CA THR A 131 5.65 -13.93 12.78
C THR A 131 6.45 -12.91 13.58
N GLU A 132 6.46 -11.66 13.11
CA GLU A 132 7.18 -10.57 13.75
C GLU A 132 6.35 -9.79 14.77
N ASN A 133 5.11 -10.21 15.06
CA ASN A 133 4.16 -9.53 15.94
C ASN A 133 3.91 -8.06 15.56
N VAL A 134 3.93 -7.75 14.27
CA VAL A 134 3.63 -6.42 13.74
C VAL A 134 2.16 -6.39 13.34
N LYS A 135 1.38 -5.53 13.99
CA LYS A 135 -0.01 -5.27 13.59
C LYS A 135 0.01 -4.59 12.24
N PHE A 136 -0.99 -4.86 11.41
CA PHE A 136 -1.03 -4.22 10.11
C PHE A 136 -2.45 -4.01 9.63
N VAL A 137 -2.49 -3.05 8.72
CA VAL A 137 -3.66 -2.45 8.13
C VAL A 137 -3.35 -2.34 6.65
N CYS A 138 -3.84 -3.28 5.84
CA CYS A 138 -3.51 -3.37 4.41
C CYS A 138 -4.75 -3.45 3.53
N ARG A 139 -4.75 -2.73 2.41
CA ARG A 139 -5.79 -2.85 1.38
C ARG A 139 -5.63 -4.18 0.61
N VAL A 140 -6.72 -4.82 0.18
CA VAL A 140 -6.63 -6.07 -0.61
C VAL A 140 -6.77 -5.84 -2.10
N LYS A 141 -5.93 -6.54 -2.86
CA LYS A 141 -5.97 -6.56 -4.32
C LYS A 141 -7.28 -7.17 -4.84
N GLU A 142 -7.84 -6.58 -5.90
CA GLU A 142 -9.10 -7.02 -6.53
C GLU A 142 -9.03 -8.42 -7.12
N ASN A 143 -7.85 -8.84 -7.57
CA ASN A 143 -7.65 -10.17 -8.13
C ASN A 143 -7.56 -11.28 -7.08
N LEU A 144 -7.52 -10.95 -5.78
CA LEU A 144 -7.43 -11.95 -4.72
C LEU A 144 -8.74 -12.73 -4.61
N ARG A 145 -8.66 -14.06 -4.48
CA ARG A 145 -9.82 -14.93 -4.30
C ARG A 145 -10.69 -14.50 -3.12
N LEU A 146 -10.06 -14.20 -1.98
CA LEU A 146 -10.72 -13.71 -0.77
C LEU A 146 -11.56 -12.45 -1.04
N PHE A 147 -11.07 -11.54 -1.88
CA PHE A 147 -11.82 -10.34 -2.25
C PHE A 147 -13.07 -10.71 -3.04
N LYS A 148 -12.93 -11.52 -4.09
CA LYS A 148 -14.06 -11.92 -4.95
C LYS A 148 -15.14 -12.64 -4.15
N GLU A 149 -14.76 -13.50 -3.22
CA GLU A 149 -15.68 -14.21 -2.33
C GLU A 149 -16.41 -13.26 -1.37
N LEU A 150 -15.70 -12.34 -0.70
CA LEU A 150 -16.34 -11.39 0.22
C LEU A 150 -17.29 -10.44 -0.51
N VAL A 151 -16.92 -9.99 -1.71
CA VAL A 151 -17.77 -9.12 -2.53
C VAL A 151 -19.01 -9.88 -2.99
N SER A 152 -18.88 -11.09 -3.53
CA SER A 152 -20.03 -11.84 -4.04
C SER A 152 -21.07 -12.15 -2.94
N ILE A 153 -20.60 -12.44 -1.72
CA ILE A 153 -21.47 -12.75 -0.57
C ILE A 153 -22.16 -11.49 -0.05
N HIS A 154 -21.42 -10.39 0.16
CA HIS A 154 -21.93 -9.25 0.92
C HIS A 154 -22.40 -8.06 0.09
N ARG A 155 -22.20 -8.06 -1.23
CA ARG A 155 -22.59 -6.94 -2.10
C ARG A 155 -24.03 -6.50 -1.93
N LYS A 156 -24.98 -7.44 -1.85
CA LYS A 156 -26.41 -7.13 -1.73
C LYS A 156 -26.82 -6.72 -0.33
N GLU A 157 -26.01 -7.05 0.69
CA GLU A 157 -26.34 -6.85 2.10
C GLU A 157 -25.64 -5.64 2.73
N ILE A 158 -24.67 -5.03 2.03
CA ILE A 158 -23.84 -3.98 2.61
C ILE A 158 -24.61 -2.68 2.79
N GLU A 159 -25.53 -2.37 1.87
CA GLU A 159 -26.42 -1.19 1.89
C GLU A 159 -27.57 -1.38 2.89
N ASN A 160 -27.21 -1.50 4.17
CA ASN A 160 -28.14 -1.59 5.29
C ASN A 160 -27.86 -0.45 6.27
N GLN A 161 -28.91 0.10 6.89
CA GLN A 161 -28.82 1.13 7.91
C GLN A 161 -27.81 0.77 9.02
N ASP A 162 -27.76 -0.49 9.44
CA ASP A 162 -26.83 -0.94 10.50
C ASP A 162 -25.34 -0.83 10.10
N ASN A 163 -25.05 -0.84 8.79
CA ASN A 163 -23.69 -0.69 8.29
C ASN A 163 -23.34 0.77 7.95
N LEU A 164 -24.31 1.70 7.99
CA LEU A 164 -24.11 3.07 7.54
C LEU A 164 -23.33 3.88 8.59
N VAL A 165 -22.15 4.34 8.20
CA VAL A 165 -21.26 5.16 9.02
C VAL A 165 -21.01 6.49 8.34
N LYS A 166 -21.12 7.58 9.12
CA LYS A 166 -20.67 8.90 8.69
C LYS A 166 -19.19 9.06 9.02
N PHE A 167 -18.35 9.14 8.00
CA PHE A 167 -16.91 9.36 8.15
C PHE A 167 -16.53 10.75 7.60
N GLY A 168 -16.38 11.71 8.50
CA GLY A 168 -16.19 13.12 8.14
C GLY A 168 -17.38 13.66 7.33
N LYS A 169 -17.13 14.01 6.06
CA LYS A 169 -18.15 14.46 5.09
C LYS A 169 -18.69 13.35 4.19
N ARG A 170 -18.23 12.11 4.37
CA ARG A 170 -18.57 10.96 3.53
C ARG A 170 -19.56 10.04 4.24
N LEU A 171 -20.47 9.45 3.47
CA LEU A 171 -21.34 8.37 3.92
C LEU A 171 -20.79 7.05 3.37
N VAL A 172 -20.46 6.13 4.27
CA VAL A 172 -19.79 4.88 3.95
C VAL A 172 -20.54 3.75 4.65
N PHE A 173 -20.90 2.70 3.91
CA PHE A 173 -21.33 1.46 4.53
C PHE A 173 -20.10 0.62 4.88
N ILE A 174 -19.99 0.12 6.11
CA ILE A 174 -18.85 -0.67 6.59
C ILE A 174 -19.35 -1.95 7.25
N LYS A 175 -18.79 -3.10 6.84
CA LYS A 175 -19.13 -4.42 7.39
C LYS A 175 -17.85 -5.22 7.66
N ALA A 176 -17.64 -5.60 8.92
CA ALA A 176 -16.50 -6.42 9.34
C ALA A 176 -16.80 -7.93 9.22
N ARG A 177 -15.82 -8.70 8.78
CA ARG A 177 -15.87 -10.17 8.71
C ARG A 177 -14.58 -10.80 9.16
N ALA A 178 -14.67 -11.79 10.05
CA ALA A 178 -13.52 -12.61 10.41
C ALA A 178 -13.11 -13.49 9.22
N VAL A 179 -11.81 -13.50 8.91
CA VAL A 179 -11.25 -14.22 7.76
C VAL A 179 -9.84 -14.73 8.10
N ASN A 180 -9.36 -15.69 7.32
CA ASN A 180 -7.94 -16.04 7.31
C ASN A 180 -7.25 -15.29 6.17
N LEU A 181 -6.31 -14.41 6.51
CA LEU A 181 -5.54 -13.60 5.55
C LEU A 181 -4.50 -14.43 4.80
N ALA A 182 -3.97 -15.42 5.50
CA ALA A 182 -3.00 -16.41 5.07
C ALA A 182 -3.21 -17.66 5.94
N PRO A 183 -2.58 -18.81 5.61
CA PRO A 183 -2.62 -19.98 6.48
C PRO A 183 -2.23 -19.63 7.93
N ASN A 184 -3.11 -19.95 8.89
CA ASN A 184 -2.96 -19.67 10.32
C ASN A 184 -2.80 -18.19 10.70
N CYS A 185 -3.27 -17.27 9.86
CA CYS A 185 -3.23 -15.82 10.10
C CYS A 185 -4.66 -15.25 10.19
N PRO A 186 -5.34 -15.38 11.34
CA PRO A 186 -6.72 -14.92 11.52
C PRO A 186 -6.80 -13.41 11.69
N GLY A 187 -7.65 -12.75 10.90
CA GLY A 187 -7.86 -11.30 10.98
C GLY A 187 -9.26 -10.89 10.57
N TYR A 188 -9.44 -9.60 10.34
CA TYR A 188 -10.72 -9.03 9.92
C TYR A 188 -10.62 -8.36 8.55
N ALA A 189 -11.58 -8.67 7.69
CA ALA A 189 -11.86 -7.95 6.45
C ALA A 189 -12.91 -6.88 6.70
N TYR A 190 -12.62 -5.64 6.30
CA TYR A 190 -13.59 -4.55 6.32
C TYR A 190 -14.07 -4.28 4.91
N ILE A 191 -15.29 -4.72 4.63
CA ILE A 191 -15.94 -4.51 3.35
C ILE A 191 -16.60 -3.15 3.45
N CYS A 192 -16.27 -2.22 2.53
CA CYS A 192 -16.83 -0.89 2.56
C CYS A 192 -17.48 -0.52 1.23
N LEU A 193 -18.44 0.38 1.29
CA LEU A 193 -19.05 0.98 0.12
C LEU A 193 -19.19 2.46 0.38
N ASP A 194 -18.41 3.26 -0.34
CA ASP A 194 -18.48 4.71 -0.26
C ASP A 194 -19.38 5.25 -1.36
N LEU A 195 -20.41 5.99 -0.95
CA LEU A 195 -21.40 6.52 -1.88
C LEU A 195 -20.84 7.60 -2.81
N ALA A 196 -19.93 8.45 -2.31
CA ALA A 196 -19.33 9.50 -3.12
C ALA A 196 -18.38 8.91 -4.17
N ARG A 197 -17.60 7.91 -3.78
CA ARG A 197 -16.72 7.19 -4.70
C ARG A 197 -17.50 6.40 -5.75
N ARG A 198 -18.53 5.65 -5.34
CA ARG A 198 -19.42 4.93 -6.27
C ARG A 198 -20.01 5.86 -7.32
N ALA A 199 -20.48 7.04 -6.90
CA ALA A 199 -21.01 8.04 -7.83
C ALA A 199 -19.93 8.54 -8.82
N SER A 200 -18.74 8.87 -8.33
CA SER A 200 -17.63 9.31 -9.18
C SER A 200 -17.17 8.24 -10.16
N GLU A 201 -17.09 6.98 -9.74
CA GLU A 201 -16.67 5.88 -10.60
C GLU A 201 -17.76 5.55 -11.64
N SER A 202 -19.03 5.59 -11.26
CA SER A 202 -20.15 5.45 -12.20
C SER A 202 -20.12 6.56 -13.27
N MET A 203 -19.78 7.79 -12.88
CA MET A 203 -19.62 8.91 -13.81
C MET A 203 -18.42 8.70 -14.74
N ASN A 204 -17.28 8.26 -14.21
CA ASN A 204 -16.10 7.94 -15.03
C ASN A 204 -16.41 6.83 -16.03
N MET A 205 -17.15 5.80 -15.61
CA MET A 205 -17.58 4.71 -16.48
C MET A 205 -18.47 5.22 -17.63
N LEU A 206 -19.47 6.05 -17.31
CA LEU A 206 -20.33 6.71 -18.30
C LEU A 206 -19.53 7.50 -19.34
N ASN A 207 -18.47 8.20 -18.92
CA ASN A 207 -17.61 8.95 -19.83
C ASN A 207 -16.74 8.06 -20.75
N HIS A 208 -16.56 6.79 -20.42
CA HIS A 208 -15.76 5.83 -21.18
C HIS A 208 -16.62 4.86 -22.03
N LEU A 209 -17.94 4.95 -21.94
CA LEU A 209 -18.87 4.18 -22.77
C LEU A 209 -19.07 4.91 -24.10
N ASP A 210 -18.98 4.18 -25.21
CA ASP A 210 -19.34 4.73 -26.52
C ASP A 210 -20.84 5.11 -26.52
N PRO A 211 -21.24 6.26 -27.09
CA PRO A 211 -22.64 6.70 -27.13
C PRO A 211 -23.61 5.68 -27.74
N ASP A 212 -23.09 4.80 -28.59
CA ASP A 212 -23.83 3.77 -29.33
C ASP A 212 -23.67 2.36 -28.73
N SER A 213 -23.05 2.22 -27.54
CA SER A 213 -22.77 0.90 -26.95
C SER A 213 -23.92 0.34 -26.10
N GLY A 214 -24.58 -0.68 -26.67
CA GLY A 214 -25.37 -1.67 -25.94
C GLY A 214 -26.81 -1.26 -25.60
N THR A 215 -27.64 -2.28 -25.40
CA THR A 215 -29.02 -2.10 -24.90
C THR A 215 -29.02 -1.66 -23.44
N SER A 216 -30.10 -1.00 -23.00
CA SER A 216 -30.35 -0.59 -21.59
C SER A 216 -29.99 -1.68 -20.58
N ASP A 217 -30.28 -2.93 -20.92
CA ASP A 217 -30.11 -4.08 -20.04
C ASP A 217 -28.64 -4.49 -19.92
N GLU A 218 -27.86 -4.44 -21.00
CA GLU A 218 -26.41 -4.68 -20.98
C GLU A 218 -25.68 -3.61 -20.16
N LEU A 219 -26.13 -2.36 -20.27
CA LEU A 219 -25.59 -1.24 -19.48
C LEU A 219 -25.91 -1.42 -17.99
N PHE A 220 -27.13 -1.85 -17.67
CA PHE A 220 -27.57 -2.13 -16.31
C PHE A 220 -26.79 -3.29 -15.67
N GLU A 221 -26.58 -4.39 -16.39
CA GLU A 221 -25.77 -5.52 -15.91
C GLU A 221 -24.30 -5.13 -15.71
N LYS A 222 -23.74 -4.29 -16.58
CA LYS A 222 -22.36 -3.81 -16.45
C LYS A 222 -22.18 -2.89 -15.24
N LEU A 223 -23.09 -1.95 -15.01
CA LEU A 223 -23.11 -1.11 -13.81
C LEU A 223 -23.35 -1.93 -12.52
N ALA A 224 -24.22 -2.94 -12.59
CA ALA A 224 -24.53 -3.82 -11.47
C ALA A 224 -23.42 -4.83 -11.16
N SER A 225 -22.56 -5.18 -12.12
CA SER A 225 -21.41 -6.06 -11.93
C SER A 225 -20.15 -5.30 -11.50
N GLU A 226 -19.96 -4.07 -11.97
CA GLU A 226 -18.75 -3.26 -11.72
C GLU A 226 -18.88 -2.25 -10.56
N GLY A 227 -20.06 -2.04 -9.98
CA GLY A 227 -20.23 -1.18 -8.79
C GLY A 227 -19.24 -1.53 -7.67
N THR A 228 -18.21 -0.71 -7.54
CA THR A 228 -17.02 -0.99 -6.75
C THR A 228 -17.30 -0.83 -5.26
N MET A 229 -17.00 -1.87 -4.49
CA MET A 229 -16.90 -1.77 -3.04
C MET A 229 -15.52 -1.23 -2.68
N ASP A 230 -15.50 -0.03 -2.09
CA ASP A 230 -14.30 0.61 -1.57
C ASP A 230 -13.73 -0.20 -0.40
N LYS A 231 -12.42 -0.33 -0.37
CA LYS A 231 -11.74 -1.28 0.51
C LYS A 231 -11.05 -0.52 1.62
N LEU A 232 -11.57 -0.61 2.84
CA LEU A 232 -10.80 -0.25 4.01
C LEU A 232 -9.97 -1.45 4.47
N PRO A 233 -8.80 -1.17 5.05
CA PRO A 233 -7.77 -2.17 5.29
C PRO A 233 -8.19 -3.29 6.24
N TYR A 234 -7.57 -4.45 6.06
CA TYR A 234 -7.70 -5.57 6.99
C TYR A 234 -6.96 -5.23 8.26
N ARG A 235 -7.62 -5.31 9.41
CA ARG A 235 -7.01 -5.09 10.72
C ARG A 235 -6.75 -6.43 11.39
N CYS A 236 -5.49 -6.73 11.68
CA CYS A 236 -5.11 -7.79 12.61
C CYS A 236 -4.93 -7.18 14.00
N LEU A 237 -5.66 -7.68 15.01
CA LEU A 237 -5.54 -7.25 16.41
C LEU A 237 -4.76 -8.25 17.24
#